data_AF-A0A1U5HCT1-F1
#
_entry.id   AF-A0A1U5HCT1-F1
#
_cell.length_a   1.000
_cell.length_b   1.000
_cell.length_c   1.000
_cell.angle_alpha   90.00
_cell.angle_beta   90.00
_cell.angle_gamma   90.00
#
_symmetry.space_group_name_H-M   'P 1'
#
loop_
_entity.id
_entity.type
_entity.pdbx_description
1 polymer ?
#
loop_
_entity_poly.entity_id
_entity_poly.type
_entity_poly.pdbx_seq_one_letter_code
_entity_poly.pdbx_strand_id
1 'polypeptide(L)'
;MYALLTKVAASGSISDEYLALLSRAYVGAVNEGEPKPLEFLAAIADKSNSAIKNHLWRATRKGFLERSPGRAGGRITAKTSDALMPILYPDGAPFVKLGQSGRTASDT
;
A
#
# COMPACT_ATOMS: atom_id res chain seq x y z
N MET A 1 -0.39 4.25 8.97
CA MET A 1 -0.72 4.10 7.53
C MET A 1 -1.54 5.30 7.01
N TYR A 2 -2.67 5.63 7.64
CA TYR A 2 -3.59 6.68 7.17
C TYR A 2 -2.98 8.11 7.15
N ALA A 3 -2.14 8.47 8.13
CA ALA A 3 -1.46 9.77 8.13
C ALA A 3 -0.56 9.99 6.90
N LEU A 4 0.10 8.93 6.42
CA LEU A 4 0.90 8.98 5.21
C LEU A 4 0.01 9.14 3.98
N LEU A 5 -1.16 8.49 3.97
CA LEU A 5 -2.14 8.64 2.89
C LEU A 5 -2.61 10.08 2.77
N THR A 6 -2.94 10.73 3.89
CA THR A 6 -3.30 12.16 3.90
C THR A 6 -2.16 13.01 3.34
N LYS A 7 -0.92 12.79 3.79
CA LYS A 7 0.25 13.55 3.31
C LYS A 7 0.47 13.41 1.80
N VAL A 8 0.44 12.18 1.28
CA VAL A 8 0.67 11.92 -0.15
C VAL A 8 -0.51 12.43 -0.99
N ALA A 9 -1.75 12.27 -0.51
CA ALA A 9 -2.96 12.76 -1.18
C ALA A 9 -3.00 14.29 -1.28
N ALA A 10 -2.44 15.00 -0.29
CA ALA A 10 -2.37 16.46 -0.28
C ALA A 10 -1.54 17.03 -1.44
N SER A 11 -0.63 16.24 -2.03
CA SER A 11 0.10 16.65 -3.25
C SER A 11 -0.81 16.84 -4.46
N GLY A 12 -2.04 16.30 -4.43
CA GLY A 12 -2.98 16.31 -5.55
C GLY A 12 -2.60 15.39 -6.71
N SER A 13 -1.41 14.80 -6.69
CA SER A 13 -0.92 13.92 -7.76
C SER A 13 -1.44 12.48 -7.59
N ILE A 14 -1.83 11.85 -8.70
CA ILE A 14 -2.19 10.43 -8.74
C ILE A 14 -0.93 9.64 -9.11
N SER A 15 0.03 9.61 -8.17
CA SER A 15 1.31 8.91 -8.35
C SER A 15 1.20 7.40 -8.07
N ASP A 16 2.24 6.65 -8.40
CA ASP A 16 2.31 5.22 -8.12
C ASP A 16 2.37 4.95 -6.61
N GLU A 17 3.09 5.81 -5.87
CA GLU A 17 3.14 5.81 -4.41
C GLU A 17 1.75 6.00 -3.80
N TYR A 18 0.99 7.00 -4.29
CA TYR A 18 -0.37 7.25 -3.84
C TYR A 18 -1.27 6.04 -4.08
N LEU A 19 -1.21 5.45 -5.28
CA LEU A 19 -2.06 4.31 -5.63
C LEU A 19 -1.69 3.04 -4.84
N ALA A 20 -0.41 2.80 -4.59
CA ALA A 20 0.06 1.71 -3.73
C ALA A 20 -0.43 1.90 -2.29
N LEU A 21 -0.30 3.11 -1.75
CA LEU A 21 -0.70 3.45 -0.39
C LEU A 21 -2.22 3.37 -0.21
N LEU A 22 -2.98 3.88 -1.18
CA LEU A 22 -4.44 3.78 -1.21
C LEU A 22 -4.90 2.31 -1.26
N SER A 23 -4.22 1.47 -2.05
CA SER A 23 -4.53 0.03 -2.13
C SER A 23 -4.29 -0.67 -0.80
N ARG A 24 -3.16 -0.38 -0.14
CA ARG A 24 -2.84 -0.92 1.20
C ARG A 24 -3.85 -0.47 2.25
N ALA A 25 -4.20 0.81 2.25
CA ALA A 25 -5.16 1.38 3.19
C ALA A 25 -6.57 0.79 2.99
N TYR A 26 -6.99 0.57 1.74
CA TYR A 26 -8.28 -0.05 1.42
C TYR A 26 -8.38 -1.49 1.91
N VAL A 27 -7.38 -2.32 1.60
CA VAL A 27 -7.34 -3.70 2.09
C VAL A 27 -7.28 -3.73 3.62
N GLY A 28 -6.51 -2.82 4.24
CA GLY A 28 -6.44 -2.67 5.70
C GLY A 28 -7.80 -2.39 6.32
N ALA A 29 -8.47 -1.31 5.89
CA ALA A 29 -9.79 -0.93 6.40
C ALA A 29 -10.82 -2.06 6.26
N VAL A 30 -10.83 -2.76 5.11
CA VAL A 30 -11.76 -3.88 4.92
C VAL A 30 -11.45 -5.05 5.86
N ASN A 31 -10.17 -5.39 6.04
CA ASN A 31 -9.78 -6.47 6.95
C ASN A 31 -10.03 -6.11 8.43
N GLU A 32 -9.98 -4.82 8.76
CA GLU A 32 -10.34 -4.27 10.08
C GLU A 32 -11.85 -4.26 10.32
N GLY A 33 -12.67 -4.61 9.32
CA GLY A 33 -14.13 -4.65 9.42
C GLY A 33 -14.78 -3.27 9.30
N GLU A 34 -14.08 -2.29 8.75
CA GLU A 34 -14.65 -0.95 8.50
C GLU A 34 -15.92 -1.09 7.64
N PRO A 35 -17.10 -0.69 8.13
CA PRO A 35 -18.37 -0.90 7.43
C PRO A 35 -18.45 -0.13 6.11
N LYS A 36 -17.76 1.02 6.02
CA LYS A 36 -17.79 1.89 4.84
C LYS A 36 -16.39 2.31 4.40
N PRO A 37 -15.57 1.38 3.92
CA PRO A 37 -14.14 1.60 3.67
C PRO A 37 -13.89 2.68 2.62
N LEU A 38 -14.80 2.86 1.65
CA LEU A 38 -14.67 3.93 0.66
C LEU A 38 -14.95 5.32 1.23
N GLU A 39 -15.98 5.45 2.09
CA GLU A 39 -16.31 6.71 2.77
C GLU A 39 -15.21 7.10 3.76
N PHE A 40 -14.72 6.11 4.51
CA PHE A 40 -13.61 6.28 5.44
C PHE A 40 -12.34 6.80 4.74
N LEU A 41 -11.94 6.18 3.63
CA LEU A 41 -10.77 6.63 2.86
C LEU A 41 -10.98 7.98 2.17
N ALA A 42 -12.20 8.28 1.73
CA ALA A 42 -12.55 9.57 1.14
C ALA A 42 -12.34 10.71 2.13
N ALA A 43 -12.76 10.51 3.38
CA ALA A 43 -12.52 11.46 4.47
C ALA A 43 -11.02 11.65 4.75
N ILE A 44 -10.24 10.56 4.80
CA ILE A 44 -8.78 10.62 5.08
C ILE A 44 -7.99 11.32 3.98
N ALA A 45 -8.33 11.04 2.72
CA ALA A 45 -7.62 11.58 1.57
C ALA A 45 -8.11 12.98 1.15
N ASP A 46 -9.14 13.50 1.80
CA ASP A 46 -9.86 14.72 1.41
C ASP A 46 -10.26 14.69 -0.07
N LYS A 47 -11.01 13.64 -0.44
CA LYS A 47 -11.49 13.38 -1.81
C LYS A 47 -12.93 12.86 -1.78
N SER A 48 -13.62 12.94 -2.91
CA SER A 48 -14.95 12.33 -3.02
C SER A 48 -14.89 10.80 -3.08
N ASN A 49 -15.96 10.12 -2.67
CA ASN A 49 -16.11 8.66 -2.81
C ASN A 49 -15.90 8.19 -4.25
N SER A 50 -16.38 8.98 -5.23
CA SER A 50 -16.22 8.69 -6.66
C SER A 50 -14.74 8.75 -7.08
N ALA A 51 -13.99 9.74 -6.59
CA ALA A 51 -12.57 9.85 -6.84
C ALA A 51 -11.81 8.65 -6.24
N ILE A 52 -12.07 8.28 -4.98
CA ILE A 52 -11.46 7.10 -4.35
C ILE A 52 -11.75 5.81 -5.14
N LYS A 53 -13.00 5.61 -5.56
CA LYS A 53 -13.39 4.46 -6.39
C LYS A 53 -12.63 4.44 -7.72
N ASN A 54 -12.50 5.59 -8.38
CA ASN A 54 -11.73 5.73 -9.63
C ASN A 54 -10.24 5.46 -9.40
N HIS A 55 -9.65 5.97 -8.32
CA HIS A 55 -8.24 5.76 -7.98
C HIS A 55 -7.96 4.28 -7.68
N LEU A 56 -8.84 3.59 -6.93
CA LEU A 56 -8.73 2.14 -6.71
C LEU A 56 -8.86 1.33 -8.01
N TRP A 57 -9.72 1.78 -8.94
CA TRP A 57 -9.79 1.20 -10.27
C TRP A 57 -8.49 1.40 -11.06
N ARG A 58 -7.89 2.60 -11.02
CA ARG A 58 -6.56 2.85 -11.61
C ARG A 58 -5.47 2.00 -10.96
N ALA A 59 -5.50 1.85 -9.64
CA ALA A 59 -4.58 0.99 -8.90
C ALA A 59 -4.70 -0.48 -9.35
N THR A 60 -5.93 -0.93 -9.65
CA THR A 60 -6.17 -2.27 -10.23
C THR A 60 -5.52 -2.39 -11.61
N ARG A 61 -5.75 -1.39 -12.49
CA ARG A 61 -5.17 -1.36 -13.85
C ARG A 61 -3.64 -1.31 -13.84
N LYS A 62 -3.05 -0.64 -12.86
CA LYS A 62 -1.59 -0.55 -12.68
C LYS A 62 -0.97 -1.73 -11.92
N GLY A 63 -1.78 -2.70 -11.50
CA GLY A 63 -1.30 -3.91 -10.83
C GLY A 63 -0.89 -3.71 -9.36
N PHE A 64 -1.38 -2.67 -8.69
CA PHE A 64 -1.20 -2.47 -7.24
C PHE A 64 -2.24 -3.24 -6.41
N LEU A 65 -3.44 -3.36 -6.95
CA LEU A 65 -4.58 -4.02 -6.30
C LEU A 65 -5.14 -5.10 -7.21
N GLU A 66 -5.25 -6.31 -6.70
CA GLU A 66 -6.01 -7.38 -7.35
C GLU A 66 -7.38 -7.49 -6.71
N ARG A 67 -8.43 -7.47 -7.53
CA ARG A 67 -9.76 -7.79 -7.04
C ARG A 67 -9.90 -9.29 -6.88
N SER A 68 -10.37 -9.72 -5.73
CA SER A 68 -10.66 -11.14 -5.48
C SER A 68 -12.16 -11.36 -5.55
N PRO A 69 -12.67 -12.26 -6.41
CA PRO A 69 -14.04 -12.73 -6.32
C PRO A 69 -14.30 -13.27 -4.91
N GLY A 70 -15.43 -12.90 -4.31
CA GLY A 70 -15.85 -13.40 -2.99
C GLY A 70 -15.17 -12.77 -1.76
N ARG A 71 -14.20 -11.86 -1.92
CA ARG A 71 -13.59 -11.12 -0.79
C ARG A 71 -13.72 -9.62 -1.01
N ALA A 72 -14.45 -8.94 -0.12
CA ALA A 72 -14.40 -7.48 -0.03
C ALA A 72 -12.93 -7.05 0.18
N GLY A 73 -12.48 -5.96 -0.46
CA GLY A 73 -11.13 -5.43 -0.28
C GLY A 73 -10.09 -5.94 -1.30
N GLY A 74 -10.22 -7.15 -1.83
CA GLY A 74 -9.21 -7.72 -2.74
C GLY A 74 -7.87 -8.02 -2.04
N ARG A 75 -6.77 -7.97 -2.79
CA ARG A 75 -5.40 -8.26 -2.32
C ARG A 75 -4.41 -7.28 -2.92
N ILE A 76 -3.48 -6.77 -2.12
CA ILE A 76 -2.34 -6.01 -2.65
C ILE A 76 -1.32 -6.95 -3.30
N THR A 77 -0.62 -6.46 -4.32
CA THR A 77 0.42 -7.22 -5.04
C THR A 77 1.81 -6.97 -4.46
N ALA A 78 2.81 -7.74 -4.90
CA ALA A 78 4.22 -7.46 -4.59
C ALA A 78 4.64 -6.03 -5.01
N LYS A 79 4.15 -5.57 -6.17
CA LYS A 79 4.37 -4.22 -6.69
C LYS A 79 3.95 -3.14 -5.70
N THR A 80 2.87 -3.36 -4.95
CA THR A 80 2.44 -2.42 -3.89
C THR A 80 3.46 -2.36 -2.75
N SER A 81 3.98 -3.51 -2.32
CA SER A 81 5.02 -3.54 -1.29
C SER A 81 6.28 -2.82 -1.76
N ASP A 82 6.73 -3.08 -2.99
CA ASP A 82 7.93 -2.48 -3.57
C ASP A 82 7.81 -0.96 -3.69
N ALA A 83 6.66 -0.46 -4.16
CA ALA A 83 6.40 0.97 -4.29
C ALA A 83 6.30 1.69 -2.92
N LEU A 84 5.98 0.97 -1.85
CA LEU A 84 5.91 1.53 -0.51
C LEU A 84 7.26 1.52 0.22
N MET A 85 8.22 0.68 -0.20
CA MET A 85 9.52 0.57 0.48
C MET A 85 10.23 1.91 0.66
N PRO A 86 10.39 2.76 -0.37
CA PRO A 86 11.13 4.02 -0.23
C PRO A 86 10.47 5.02 0.71
N ILE A 87 9.16 4.90 0.92
CA ILE A 87 8.37 5.85 1.72
C ILE A 87 8.25 5.39 3.16
N LEU A 88 8.13 4.08 3.37
CA LEU A 88 8.07 3.48 4.70
C LEU A 88 9.46 3.38 5.35
N TYR A 89 10.52 3.29 4.54
CA TYR A 89 11.89 3.13 4.97
C TYR A 89 12.82 4.10 4.21
N PRO A 90 12.66 5.42 4.41
CA PRO A 90 13.40 6.43 3.66
C PRO A 90 14.91 6.38 3.89
N ASP A 91 15.34 5.90 5.05
CA ASP A 91 16.76 5.80 5.42
C ASP A 91 17.41 4.46 5.03
N GLY A 92 16.64 3.54 4.42
CA GLY A 92 17.06 2.16 4.15
C GLY A 92 17.32 1.39 5.46
N ALA A 93 16.42 0.58 5.99
CA ALA A 93 15.94 -0.64 5.38
C ALA A 93 14.82 -1.28 6.24
N PRO A 94 13.94 -2.10 5.65
CA PRO A 94 12.99 -2.91 6.42
C PRO A 94 13.62 -4.17 7.02
N PHE A 95 14.83 -4.57 6.59
CA PHE A 95 15.46 -5.80 7.06
C PHE A 95 16.97 -5.74 6.82
N VAL A 96 17.74 -5.70 7.91
CA VAL A 96 19.04 -6.36 7.95
C VAL A 96 18.78 -7.82 7.56
N LYS A 97 19.45 -8.32 6.52
CA LYS A 97 19.52 -9.76 6.24
C LYS A 97 20.19 -10.44 7.43
N LEU A 98 19.42 -10.86 8.43
CA LEU A 98 19.88 -11.80 9.45
C LEU A 98 20.02 -13.16 8.76
N GLY A 99 21.16 -13.42 8.14
CA GLY A 99 21.36 -14.68 7.41
C GLY A 99 22.50 -14.76 6.40
N GLN A 100 23.46 -13.84 6.39
CA GLN A 100 24.79 -14.15 5.85
C GLN A 100 25.73 -14.44 7.01
N SER A 101 25.50 -15.57 7.68
CA SER A 101 26.55 -16.23 8.42
C SER A 101 27.62 -16.63 7.41
N GLY A 102 28.70 -15.86 7.39
CA GLY A 102 29.96 -16.28 6.80
C GLY A 102 30.28 -17.65 7.39
N ARG A 103 30.14 -18.68 6.57
CA ARG A 103 30.61 -20.02 6.86
C ARG A 103 32.13 -19.89 6.93
N THR A 104 32.66 -19.78 8.14
CA THR A 104 34.09 -20.00 8.39
C THR A 104 34.33 -21.47 8.11
N ALA A 105 34.69 -21.77 6.87
CA ALA A 105 35.46 -22.97 6.58
C ALA A 105 36.83 -22.73 7.19
N SER A 106 37.01 -23.23 8.41
CA SER A 106 38.33 -23.51 8.97
C SER A 106 38.96 -24.57 8.08
N ASP A 107 39.84 -24.15 7.19
CA ASP A 107 40.79 -25.02 6.52
C ASP A 107 42.13 -24.88 7.25
N THR A 108 42.66 -26.04 7.65
CA THR A 108 44.01 -26.32 8.17
C THR A 108 44.26 -26.11 9.66
#